data_AF-A0A946RZ66-F1
#
_entry.id   AF-A0A946RZ66-F1
#
_cell.length_a   1.000
_cell.length_b   1.000
_cell.length_c   1.000
_cell.angle_alpha   90.00
_cell.angle_beta   90.00
_cell.angle_gamma   90.00
#
_symmetry.space_group_name_H-M   'P 1'
#
loop_
_entity.id
_entity.type
_entity.pdbx_description
1 polymer ?
#
loop_
_entity_poly.entity_id
_entity_poly.type
_entity_poly.pdbx_seq_one_letter_code
_entity_poly.pdbx_strand_id
1 'polypeptide(L)'
;MANHGHFGFLALQLFLTDYLIDDSYIHLTFARNIAAGNGFSYHPGEPDYSTSALIWTLLLALFCKINGPDPILTKFLSTFFGLLSIVAV
;
A
#
# COMPACT_ATOMS: atom_id res chain seq x y z
N MET A 1 4.63 26.58 21.90
CA MET A 1 5.02 25.17 22.14
C MET A 1 4.90 24.46 20.79
N ALA A 2 6.02 24.25 20.11
CA ALA A 2 6.05 23.91 18.69
C ALA A 2 5.79 22.40 18.47
N ASN A 3 4.84 22.10 17.58
CA ASN A 3 4.52 20.75 17.12
C ASN A 3 5.69 20.15 16.33
N HIS A 4 6.69 19.58 17.02
CA HIS A 4 7.82 18.89 16.39
C HIS A 4 7.50 17.43 15.99
N GLY A 5 6.33 16.91 16.35
CA GLY A 5 5.93 15.52 16.05
C GLY A 5 5.85 15.20 14.56
N HIS A 6 5.48 16.18 13.72
CA HIS A 6 5.31 15.95 12.28
C HIS A 6 6.64 15.70 11.56
N PHE A 7 7.72 16.37 11.96
CA PHE A 7 9.04 16.19 11.36
C PHE A 7 9.66 14.83 11.73
N GLY A 8 9.48 14.39 12.98
CA GLY A 8 9.92 13.06 13.42
C GLY A 8 9.17 11.93 12.71
N PHE A 9 7.86 12.09 12.51
CA PHE A 9 7.04 11.13 11.77
C PHE A 9 7.43 11.02 10.28
N LEU A 10 7.67 12.16 9.64
CA LEU A 10 8.13 12.19 8.24
C LEU A 10 9.52 11.55 8.09
N ALA A 11 10.45 11.86 9.01
CA ALA A 11 11.78 11.27 9.03
C ALA A 11 11.74 9.75 9.26
N LEU A 12 10.86 9.27 10.14
CA LEU A 12 10.67 7.84 10.39
C LEU A 12 10.08 7.12 9.15
N GLN A 13 9.12 7.74 8.47
CA GLN A 13 8.56 7.19 7.23
C GLN A 13 9.60 7.06 6.11
N LEU A 14 10.50 8.04 6.00
CA LEU A 14 11.61 8.02 5.04
C LEU A 14 12.70 7.02 5.43
N PHE A 15 12.93 6.81 6.73
CA PHE A 15 13.94 5.85 7.22
C PHE A 15 13.46 4.40 7.15
N LEU A 16 12.15 4.17 7.26
CA LEU A 16 11.52 2.84 7.18
C LEU A 16 11.03 2.52 5.76
N THR A 17 11.63 3.05 4.70
CA THR A 17 11.18 2.90 3.30
C THR A 17 10.90 1.46 2.89
N ASP A 18 11.74 0.51 3.32
CA ASP A 18 11.60 -0.92 3.00
C ASP A 18 10.58 -1.66 3.88
N TYR A 19 10.01 -1.00 4.90
CA TYR A 19 9.07 -1.59 5.84
C TYR A 19 7.64 -1.13 5.57
N LEU A 20 6.76 -2.05 5.16
CA LEU A 20 5.33 -1.78 5.06
C LEU A 20 4.70 -1.92 6.44
N ILE A 21 3.85 -0.96 6.82
CA ILE A 21 2.95 -1.15 7.96
C ILE A 21 2.01 -2.31 7.60
N ASP A 22 1.70 -3.14 8.59
CA ASP A 22 1.00 -4.43 8.44
C ASP A 22 -0.18 -4.37 7.45
N ASP A 23 -1.02 -3.34 7.57
CA ASP A 23 -2.17 -3.12 6.70
C ASP A 23 -1.80 -2.93 5.21
N SER A 24 -0.76 -2.15 4.92
CA SER A 24 -0.25 -1.96 3.56
C SER A 24 0.38 -3.24 3.00
N TYR A 25 1.02 -4.03 3.85
CA TYR A 25 1.60 -5.33 3.46
C TYR A 25 0.51 -6.33 3.06
N ILE A 26 -0.60 -6.37 3.79
CA ILE A 26 -1.74 -7.24 3.47
C ILE A 26 -2.28 -6.92 2.08
N HIS A 27 -2.58 -5.64 1.80
CA HIS A 27 -3.09 -5.22 0.49
C HIS A 27 -2.09 -5.48 -0.65
N LEU A 28 -0.78 -5.26 -0.42
CA LEU A 28 0.25 -5.55 -1.41
C LEU A 28 0.37 -7.05 -1.70
N THR A 29 0.17 -7.90 -0.70
CA THR A 29 0.19 -9.36 -0.84
C THR A 29 -0.96 -9.84 -1.72
N PHE A 30 -2.18 -9.36 -1.47
CA PHE A 30 -3.32 -9.61 -2.36
C PHE A 30 -3.06 -9.08 -3.78
N ALA A 31 -2.55 -7.85 -3.90
CA ALA A 31 -2.23 -7.24 -5.19
C ALA A 31 -1.21 -8.06 -6.00
N ARG A 32 -0.18 -8.59 -5.33
CA ARG A 32 0.82 -9.48 -5.93
C ARG A 32 0.18 -10.78 -6.42
N ASN A 33 -0.67 -11.41 -5.62
CA ASN A 33 -1.31 -12.67 -5.99
C ASN A 33 -2.31 -12.48 -7.15
N ILE A 34 -3.07 -11.37 -7.16
CA ILE A 34 -3.93 -11.00 -8.29
C ILE A 34 -3.08 -10.77 -9.55
N ALA A 35 -1.99 -10.01 -9.44
CA ALA A 35 -1.10 -9.74 -10.57
C ALA A 35 -0.44 -11.03 -11.11
N ALA A 36 -0.17 -12.01 -10.25
CA ALA A 36 0.36 -13.33 -10.61
C ALA A 36 -0.69 -14.30 -11.17
N GLY A 37 -1.98 -13.94 -11.17
CA GLY A 37 -3.07 -14.78 -11.67
C GLY A 37 -3.66 -15.75 -10.64
N ASN A 38 -3.26 -15.65 -9.37
CA ASN A 38 -3.76 -16.48 -8.26
C ASN A 38 -5.11 -16.00 -7.67
N GLY A 39 -5.74 -15.00 -8.29
CA GLY A 39 -6.99 -14.41 -7.82
C GLY A 39 -6.85 -13.62 -6.50
N PHE A 40 -8.00 -13.32 -5.87
CA PHE A 40 -8.03 -12.77 -4.52
C PHE A 40 -7.63 -13.86 -3.54
N SER A 41 -6.35 -13.87 -3.17
CA SER A 41 -5.77 -14.85 -2.26
C SER A 41 -4.68 -14.20 -1.43
N TYR A 42 -4.61 -14.54 -0.15
CA TYR A 42 -3.49 -14.17 0.71
C TYR A 42 -2.38 -15.22 0.59
N HIS A 43 -2.74 -16.50 0.70
CA HIS A 43 -1.89 -17.62 0.34
C HIS A 43 -2.10 -17.97 -1.14
N PRO A 44 -1.03 -18.03 -1.96
CA PRO A 44 -1.16 -18.31 -3.39
C PRO A 44 -2.00 -19.57 -3.68
N GLY A 45 -3.08 -19.40 -4.44
CA GLY A 45 -3.95 -20.51 -4.85
C GLY A 45 -5.09 -20.84 -3.88
N GLU A 46 -5.12 -20.23 -2.69
CA GLU A 46 -6.23 -20.35 -1.74
C GLU A 46 -7.08 -19.07 -1.76
N PRO A 47 -8.32 -19.12 -2.30
CA PRO A 47 -9.18 -17.94 -2.35
C PRO A 47 -9.44 -17.38 -0.94
N ASP A 48 -9.15 -16.10 -0.77
CA ASP A 48 -9.37 -15.35 0.47
C ASP A 48 -9.95 -13.98 0.08
N TYR A 49 -11.03 -13.58 0.75
CA TYR A 49 -11.74 -12.33 0.47
C TYR A 49 -11.64 -11.33 1.64
N SER A 50 -10.68 -11.51 2.53
CA SER A 50 -10.51 -10.70 3.75
C SER A 50 -9.97 -9.28 3.50
N THR A 51 -9.89 -8.82 2.25
CA THR A 51 -9.45 -7.45 1.93
C THR A 51 -10.53 -6.42 2.24
N SER A 52 -10.31 -5.58 3.25
CA SER A 52 -11.20 -4.47 3.64
C SER A 52 -11.23 -3.30 2.63
N ALA A 53 -10.22 -3.20 1.75
CA ALA A 53 -10.08 -2.10 0.78
C ALA A 53 -9.95 -2.61 -0.66
N LEU A 54 -11.05 -3.13 -1.23
CA LEU A 54 -11.07 -3.75 -2.57
C LEU A 54 -10.55 -2.85 -3.70
N ILE A 55 -11.01 -1.60 -3.78
CA ILE A 55 -10.60 -0.65 -4.83
C ILE A 55 -9.09 -0.38 -4.75
N TRP A 56 -8.58 -0.20 -3.53
CA TRP A 56 -7.16 0.02 -3.28
C TRP A 56 -6.32 -1.21 -3.67
N THR A 57 -6.74 -2.41 -3.28
CA THR A 57 -6.07 -3.67 -3.65
C THR A 57 -6.02 -3.87 -5.17
N LEU A 58 -7.11 -3.56 -5.89
CA LEU A 58 -7.14 -3.64 -7.36
C LEU A 58 -6.23 -2.62 -8.02
N LEU A 59 -6.18 -1.39 -7.50
CA LEU A 59 -5.27 -0.36 -7.99
C LEU A 59 -3.81 -0.80 -7.82
N LEU A 60 -3.46 -1.32 -6.63
CA LEU A 60 -2.14 -1.87 -6.37
C LEU A 60 -1.82 -3.07 -7.26
N ALA A 61 -2.80 -3.94 -7.57
CA ALA A 61 -2.61 -5.08 -8.46
C ALA A 61 -2.25 -4.64 -9.88
N LEU A 62 -2.88 -3.55 -10.38
CA LEU A 62 -2.54 -2.97 -11.67
C LEU A 62 -1.10 -2.45 -11.71
N PHE A 63 -0.67 -1.75 -10.67
CA PHE A 63 0.72 -1.28 -10.55
C PHE A 63 1.71 -2.44 -10.39
N CYS A 64 1.36 -3.47 -9.60
CA CYS A 64 2.18 -4.67 -9.43
C CYS A 64 2.37 -5.42 -10.75
N LYS A 65 1.37 -5.43 -11.63
CA LYS A 65 1.48 -6.08 -12.94
C LYS A 65 2.50 -5.40 -13.87
N ILE A 66 2.74 -4.10 -13.68
CA ILE A 66 3.64 -3.30 -14.54
C ILE A 66 5.06 -3.29 -13.97
N ASN A 67 5.21 -3.04 -12.67
CA ASN A 67 6.52 -2.79 -12.03
C ASN A 67 6.95 -3.90 -11.06
N GLY A 68 6.11 -4.91 -10.83
CA GLY A 68 6.28 -5.85 -9.72
C GLY A 68 5.84 -5.26 -8.37
N PRO A 69 5.83 -6.08 -7.31
CA PRO A 69 5.44 -5.64 -5.97
C PRO A 69 6.50 -4.74 -5.36
N ASP A 70 6.30 -3.42 -5.45
CA ASP A 70 7.21 -2.40 -4.93
C ASP A 70 6.63 -1.68 -3.68
N PRO A 71 7.24 -1.87 -2.49
CA PRO A 71 6.87 -1.18 -1.25
C PRO A 71 6.97 0.34 -1.32
N ILE A 72 7.94 0.88 -2.06
CA ILE A 72 8.19 2.32 -2.17
C ILE A 72 7.06 2.97 -2.98
N LEU A 73 6.69 2.35 -4.10
CA LEU A 73 5.57 2.79 -4.93
C LEU A 73 4.24 2.78 -4.15
N THR A 74 4.02 1.74 -3.35
CA THR A 74 2.83 1.62 -2.48
C THR A 74 2.72 2.80 -1.53
N LYS A 75 3.82 3.14 -0.84
CA LYS A 75 3.85 4.30 0.07
C LYS A 75 3.66 5.61 -0.67
N PHE A 76 4.31 5.79 -1.81
CA PHE A 76 4.16 7.00 -2.61
C PHE A 76 2.70 7.23 -3.00
N LEU A 77 2.01 6.19 -3.49
CA LEU A 77 0.58 6.25 -3.82
C LEU A 77 -0.27 6.61 -2.58
N SER A 78 -0.03 5.99 -1.43
CA SER A 78 -0.75 6.29 -0.19
C SER A 78 -0.55 7.74 0.26
N THR A 79 0.69 8.24 0.25
CA THR A 79 0.99 9.63 0.59
C THR A 79 0.38 10.60 -0.41
N PHE A 80 0.45 10.29 -1.71
CA PHE A 80 -0.13 11.12 -2.76
C PHE A 80 -1.65 11.27 -2.61
N PHE A 81 -2.39 10.17 -2.43
CA PHE A 81 -3.83 10.23 -2.20
C PHE A 81 -4.19 10.89 -0.87
N GLY A 82 -3.39 10.65 0.17
CA GLY A 82 -3.53 11.35 1.45
C GLY A 82 -3.43 12.87 1.29
N LEU A 83 -2.42 13.36 0.56
CA LEU A 83 -2.25 14.78 0.27
C LEU A 83 -3.37 15.33 -0.62
N LEU A 84 -3.78 14.59 -1.64
CA LEU A 84 -4.88 14.97 -2.53
C LEU A 84 -6.18 15.17 -1.73
N SER A 85 -6.44 14.30 -0.74
CA SER A 85 -7.65 14.40 0.10
C SER A 85 -7.71 15.69 0.92
N ILE A 86 -6.55 16.25 1.31
CA ILE A 86 -6.49 17.51 2.06
C ILE A 86 -6.84 18.70 1.15
N VAL A 87 -6.47 18.63 -0.13
CA VAL A 87 -6.74 19.70 -1.10
C VAL A 87 -8.16 19.64 -1.66
N ALA A 88 -8.75 18.44 -1.69
CA ALA A 88 -10.11 18.20 -2.20
C ALA A 88 -11.23 18.48 -1.18
N VAL A 89 -10.86 18.89 0.05
CA VAL A 89 -11.77 19.33 1.14
C VAL A 89 -11.82 20.85 1.18
#